data_AF-A0A957R144-F1
#
_entry.id   AF-A0A957R144-F1
#
_cell.length_a   1.000
_cell.length_b   1.000
_cell.length_c   1.000
_cell.angle_alpha   90.00
_cell.angle_beta   90.00
_cell.angle_gamma   90.00
#
_symmetry.space_group_name_H-M   'P 1'
#
loop_
_entity.id
_entity.type
_entity.pdbx_description
1 polymer ?
#
loop_
_entity_poly.entity_id
_entity_poly.type
_entity_poly.pdbx_seq_one_letter_code
_entity_poly.pdbx_strand_id
1 'polypeptide(L)'
;MSYFDPPPDFQQAVTRALRAWRKVGSSESAILDGLYLFDRQQQSGKLDARLFTNQILQLGLDRLEEKLPDQAQILMLRFQDDEPREVAADKVGLSASGLDKVQRKALEALAGEIWQLELQALAERAHKLLLSLPQSGAQELFGVEVIVNDLLDLLQADDGPRTIILAGIGGIGKTSLALELVRQAAFDKRFQLFAFVPLPAASEAVISPDNLFDS
;
A
#
# COMPACT_ATOMS: atom_id res chain seq x y z
N MET A 1 1.81 -13.17 2.14
CA MET A 1 0.79 -12.57 1.24
C MET A 1 1.56 -11.67 0.27
N SER A 2 1.38 -11.80 -1.05
CA SER A 2 2.09 -10.92 -1.98
C SER A 2 1.60 -9.48 -1.78
N TYR A 3 2.51 -8.54 -1.50
CA TYR A 3 2.18 -7.11 -1.37
C TYR A 3 1.50 -6.53 -2.62
N PHE A 4 1.61 -7.23 -3.76
CA PHE A 4 1.12 -6.78 -5.05
C PHE A 4 -0.31 -7.23 -5.35
N ASP A 5 -0.88 -8.12 -4.54
CA ASP A 5 -2.25 -8.58 -4.72
C ASP A 5 -3.20 -7.75 -3.84
N PRO A 6 -4.38 -7.35 -4.36
CA PRO A 6 -5.36 -6.65 -3.54
C PRO A 6 -5.86 -7.56 -2.41
N PRO A 7 -6.22 -7.01 -1.24
CA PRO A 7 -6.86 -7.76 -0.17
C PRO A 7 -8.12 -8.50 -0.67
N PRO A 8 -8.45 -9.69 -0.13
CA PRO A 8 -9.56 -10.51 -0.63
C PRO A 8 -10.92 -9.81 -0.62
N ASP A 9 -11.13 -8.87 0.31
CA ASP A 9 -12.37 -8.10 0.43
C ASP A 9 -12.31 -6.72 -0.24
N PHE A 10 -11.25 -6.42 -1.00
CA PHE A 10 -11.01 -5.08 -1.53
C PHE A 10 -12.10 -4.61 -2.49
N GLN A 11 -12.53 -5.47 -3.43
CA GLN A 11 -13.62 -5.14 -4.34
C GLN A 11 -14.94 -4.84 -3.58
N GLN A 12 -15.19 -5.57 -2.49
CA GLN A 12 -16.35 -5.34 -1.65
C GLN A 12 -16.24 -4.00 -0.90
N ALA A 13 -15.05 -3.65 -0.41
CA ALA A 13 -14.77 -2.36 0.20
C ALA A 13 -15.02 -1.20 -0.79
N VAL A 14 -14.50 -1.29 -2.02
CA VAL A 14 -14.75 -0.31 -3.09
C VAL A 14 -16.25 -0.18 -3.40
N THR A 15 -16.95 -1.31 -3.50
CA THR A 15 -18.40 -1.32 -3.77
C THR A 15 -19.19 -0.67 -2.63
N ARG A 16 -18.84 -0.94 -1.36
CA ARG A 16 -19.45 -0.29 -0.20
C ARG A 16 -19.16 1.22 -0.20
N ALA A 17 -17.92 1.61 -0.50
CA ALA A 17 -17.51 3.00 -0.58
C ALA A 17 -18.27 3.78 -1.67
N LEU A 18 -18.43 3.20 -2.87
CA LEU A 18 -19.27 3.75 -3.95
C LEU A 18 -20.73 3.90 -3.54
N ARG A 19 -21.33 2.88 -2.92
CA ARG A 19 -22.73 2.94 -2.45
C ARG A 19 -22.97 4.02 -1.40
N ALA A 20 -21.93 4.40 -0.67
CA ALA A 20 -21.98 5.45 0.33
C ALA A 20 -21.65 6.84 -0.24
N TRP A 21 -21.37 6.99 -1.55
CA TRP A 21 -20.86 8.22 -2.16
C TRP A 21 -21.59 9.48 -1.73
N ARG A 22 -22.93 9.45 -1.82
CA ARG A 22 -23.83 10.57 -1.48
C ARG A 22 -24.45 10.49 -0.09
N LYS A 23 -24.29 9.38 0.63
CA LYS A 23 -24.94 9.17 1.92
C LYS A 23 -24.19 9.92 3.01
N VAL A 24 -24.66 11.14 3.29
CA VAL A 24 -24.18 11.98 4.40
C VAL A 24 -24.35 11.22 5.73
N GLY A 25 -23.27 11.05 6.50
CA GLY A 25 -23.29 10.37 7.79
C GLY A 25 -23.18 8.84 7.74
N SER A 26 -22.80 8.25 6.60
CA SER A 26 -22.57 6.80 6.50
C SER A 26 -21.44 6.33 7.40
N SER A 27 -21.65 5.18 8.05
CA SER A 27 -20.71 4.53 8.98
C SER A 27 -19.27 4.41 8.44
N GLU A 28 -18.31 4.43 9.37
CA GLU A 28 -16.86 4.23 9.17
C GLU A 28 -16.52 3.04 8.25
N SER A 29 -17.37 2.00 8.22
CA SER A 29 -17.25 0.81 7.36
C SER A 29 -17.21 1.03 5.85
N ALA A 30 -17.45 2.26 5.36
CA ALA A 30 -17.45 2.62 3.93
C ALA A 30 -16.25 3.48 3.52
N ILE A 31 -15.21 3.52 4.37
CA ILE A 31 -13.96 4.24 4.16
C ILE A 31 -12.91 3.26 3.61
N LEU A 32 -12.03 3.73 2.74
CA LEU A 32 -10.90 2.96 2.21
C LEU A 32 -9.62 3.20 3.05
N ASP A 33 -9.76 3.08 4.37
CA ASP A 33 -8.71 3.38 5.38
C ASP A 33 -7.52 2.41 5.37
N GLY A 34 -7.69 1.23 4.77
CA GLY A 34 -6.61 0.28 4.55
C GLY A 34 -5.54 0.76 3.56
N LEU A 35 -5.83 1.75 2.73
CA LEU A 35 -4.95 2.21 1.65
C LEU A 35 -3.91 3.25 2.12
N TYR A 36 -2.67 3.13 1.66
CA TYR A 36 -1.64 4.14 1.83
C TYR A 36 -2.03 5.48 1.18
N LEU A 37 -2.78 5.46 0.07
CA LEU A 37 -3.37 6.68 -0.51
C LEU A 37 -4.20 7.47 0.50
N PHE A 38 -4.94 6.77 1.37
CA PHE A 38 -5.73 7.38 2.43
C PHE A 38 -4.83 7.93 3.54
N ASP A 39 -3.87 7.13 4.01
CA ASP A 39 -2.93 7.52 5.08
C ASP A 39 -2.11 8.76 4.70
N ARG A 40 -1.60 8.81 3.46
CA ARG A 40 -0.81 9.94 2.93
C ARG A 40 -1.60 11.25 2.96
N GLN A 41 -2.88 11.19 2.65
CA GLN A 41 -3.76 12.36 2.62
C GLN A 41 -4.16 12.81 4.03
N GLN A 42 -4.42 11.86 4.94
CA GLN A 42 -4.73 12.18 6.34
C GLN A 42 -3.57 12.92 7.04
N GLN A 43 -2.32 12.57 6.72
CA GLN A 43 -1.14 13.27 7.25
C GLN A 43 -1.02 14.73 6.76
N SER A 44 -1.68 15.08 5.65
CA SER A 44 -1.62 16.43 5.07
C SER A 44 -2.64 17.43 5.66
N GLY A 45 -3.61 16.97 6.49
CA GLY A 45 -4.54 17.86 7.19
C GLY A 45 -5.81 17.18 7.73
N LYS A 46 -6.59 17.92 8.54
CA LYS A 46 -7.89 17.51 9.12
C LYS A 46 -9.05 17.53 8.10
N LEU A 47 -8.90 16.88 6.97
CA LEU A 47 -10.01 16.67 6.05
C LEU A 47 -10.81 15.43 6.48
N ASP A 48 -12.11 15.45 6.17
CA ASP A 48 -13.04 14.35 6.45
C ASP A 48 -12.63 13.10 5.65
N ALA A 49 -12.49 11.96 6.33
CA ALA A 49 -12.21 10.65 5.74
C ALA A 49 -13.12 10.31 4.55
N ARG A 50 -14.38 10.78 4.58
CA ARG A 50 -15.33 10.61 3.50
C ARG A 50 -14.90 11.35 2.23
N LEU A 51 -14.44 12.59 2.37
CA LEU A 51 -13.98 13.38 1.23
C LEU A 51 -12.80 12.72 0.54
N PHE A 52 -11.85 12.18 1.31
CA PHE A 52 -10.72 11.45 0.76
C PHE A 52 -11.13 10.17 0.05
N THR A 53 -12.05 9.40 0.65
CA THR A 53 -12.59 8.21 -0.01
C THR A 53 -13.24 8.56 -1.35
N ASN A 54 -14.06 9.61 -1.39
CA ASN A 54 -14.69 10.06 -2.63
C ASN A 54 -13.65 10.57 -3.65
N GLN A 55 -12.58 11.24 -3.22
CA GLN A 55 -11.48 11.65 -4.12
C GLN A 55 -10.74 10.45 -4.73
N ILE A 56 -10.43 9.42 -3.93
CA ILE A 56 -9.79 8.19 -4.42
C ILE A 56 -10.71 7.49 -5.43
N LEU A 57 -12.00 7.38 -5.12
CA LEU A 57 -12.96 6.78 -6.03
C LEU A 57 -13.12 7.60 -7.32
N GLN A 58 -13.14 8.93 -7.25
CA GLN A 58 -13.17 9.81 -8.43
C GLN A 58 -11.95 9.57 -9.32
N LEU A 59 -10.76 9.58 -8.74
CA LEU A 59 -9.53 9.34 -9.49
C LEU A 59 -9.51 7.94 -10.16
N GLY A 60 -10.06 6.94 -9.47
CA GLY A 60 -10.24 5.61 -10.04
C GLY A 60 -11.25 5.58 -11.20
N LEU A 61 -12.36 6.32 -11.08
CA LEU A 61 -13.36 6.46 -12.13
C LEU A 61 -12.80 7.19 -13.35
N ASP A 62 -12.03 8.27 -13.15
CA ASP A 62 -11.40 9.03 -14.24
C ASP A 62 -10.44 8.12 -15.04
N ARG A 63 -9.63 7.31 -14.36
CA ARG A 63 -8.77 6.30 -15.03
C ARG A 63 -9.55 5.19 -15.73
N LEU A 64 -10.67 4.77 -15.14
CA LEU A 64 -11.55 3.79 -15.76
C LEU A 64 -12.20 4.37 -17.02
N GLU A 65 -12.59 5.65 -17.00
CA GLU A 65 -13.20 6.34 -18.14
C GLU A 65 -12.24 6.43 -19.33
N GLU A 66 -10.96 6.69 -19.08
CA GLU A 66 -9.92 6.70 -20.13
C GLU A 66 -9.79 5.35 -20.85
N LYS A 67 -10.01 4.23 -20.16
CA LYS A 67 -9.81 2.87 -20.69
C LYS A 67 -11.10 2.21 -21.18
N LEU A 68 -12.18 2.41 -20.43
CA LEU A 68 -13.46 1.71 -20.53
C LEU A 68 -14.61 2.70 -20.25
N PRO A 69 -14.83 3.67 -21.17
CA PRO A 69 -15.76 4.78 -20.94
C PRO A 69 -17.18 4.31 -20.63
N ASP A 70 -17.69 3.30 -21.35
CA ASP A 70 -19.03 2.75 -21.11
C ASP A 70 -19.20 2.17 -19.69
N GLN A 71 -18.13 1.57 -19.15
CA GLN A 71 -18.16 0.99 -17.80
C GLN A 71 -18.12 2.08 -16.73
N ALA A 72 -17.27 3.08 -16.90
CA ALA A 72 -17.23 4.24 -16.00
C ALA A 72 -18.58 4.97 -15.99
N GLN A 73 -19.16 5.21 -17.17
CA GLN A 73 -20.45 5.88 -17.31
C GLN A 73 -21.58 5.15 -16.55
N ILE A 74 -21.63 3.82 -16.63
CA ILE A 74 -22.61 3.02 -15.87
C ILE A 74 -22.44 3.24 -14.36
N LEU A 75 -21.20 3.26 -13.86
CA LEU A 75 -20.94 3.48 -12.43
C LEU A 75 -21.32 4.90 -12.00
N MET A 76 -21.00 5.91 -12.81
CA MET A 76 -21.37 7.30 -12.56
C MET A 76 -22.89 7.46 -12.48
N LEU A 77 -23.62 6.98 -13.50
CA LEU A 77 -25.09 7.04 -13.50
C LEU A 77 -25.69 6.36 -12.25
N ARG A 78 -25.19 5.17 -11.89
CA ARG A 78 -25.77 4.36 -10.80
C ARG A 78 -25.40 4.83 -9.41
N PHE A 79 -24.19 5.34 -9.19
CA PHE A 79 -23.67 5.64 -7.85
C PHE A 79 -23.42 7.12 -7.64
N GLN A 80 -22.96 7.84 -8.67
CA GLN A 80 -22.72 9.26 -8.59
C GLN A 80 -23.99 10.06 -8.86
N ASP A 81 -24.88 9.66 -9.77
CA ASP A 81 -26.11 10.40 -10.10
C ASP A 81 -27.35 9.88 -9.37
N ASP A 82 -27.28 8.67 -8.79
CA ASP A 82 -28.38 7.96 -8.13
C ASP A 82 -29.54 7.61 -9.09
N GLU A 83 -29.22 7.36 -10.36
CA GLU A 83 -30.23 7.00 -11.35
C GLU A 83 -30.80 5.60 -11.07
N PRO A 84 -32.14 5.44 -11.11
CA PRO A 84 -32.77 4.13 -11.02
C PRO A 84 -32.22 3.16 -12.06
N ARG A 85 -32.26 1.87 -11.74
CA ARG A 85 -31.65 0.81 -12.57
C ARG A 85 -32.18 0.84 -14.01
N GLU A 86 -33.48 1.02 -14.17
CA GLU A 86 -34.16 1.04 -15.46
C GLU A 86 -33.73 2.25 -16.28
N VAL A 87 -33.72 3.44 -15.66
CA VAL A 87 -33.28 4.69 -16.31
C VAL A 87 -31.82 4.61 -16.75
N ALA A 88 -30.95 4.07 -15.89
CA ALA A 88 -29.55 3.87 -16.23
C ALA A 88 -29.37 2.88 -17.39
N ALA A 89 -30.14 1.78 -17.40
CA ALA A 89 -30.11 0.78 -18.47
C ALA A 89 -30.53 1.39 -19.82
N ASP A 90 -31.61 2.16 -19.82
CA ASP A 90 -32.12 2.85 -21.01
C ASP A 90 -31.10 3.88 -21.54
N LYS A 91 -30.48 4.66 -20.65
CA LYS A 91 -29.45 5.67 -21.00
C LYS A 91 -28.24 5.06 -21.70
N VAL A 92 -27.87 3.83 -21.35
CA VAL A 92 -26.72 3.12 -21.95
C VAL A 92 -27.13 2.09 -23.01
N GLY A 93 -28.42 2.04 -23.37
CA GLY A 93 -28.93 1.14 -24.41
C GLY A 93 -28.85 -0.35 -24.05
N LEU A 94 -28.87 -0.69 -22.75
CA LEU A 94 -28.79 -2.08 -22.27
C LEU A 94 -30.13 -2.54 -21.68
N SER A 95 -30.37 -3.85 -21.69
CA SER A 95 -31.42 -4.44 -20.86
C SER A 95 -31.03 -4.37 -19.38
N ALA A 96 -32.01 -4.44 -18.48
CA ALA A 96 -31.74 -4.47 -17.04
C ALA A 96 -30.78 -5.61 -16.63
N SER A 97 -30.87 -6.79 -17.27
CA SER A 97 -29.96 -7.91 -17.03
C SER A 97 -28.57 -7.71 -17.64
N GLY A 98 -28.50 -7.04 -18.80
CA GLY A 98 -27.24 -6.62 -19.41
C GLY A 98 -26.49 -5.62 -18.52
N LEU A 99 -27.23 -4.65 -17.96
CA LEU A 99 -26.67 -3.65 -17.05
C LEU A 99 -26.00 -4.31 -15.84
N ASP A 100 -26.65 -5.27 -15.17
CA ASP A 100 -26.06 -5.93 -14.00
C ASP A 100 -24.73 -6.62 -14.33
N LYS A 101 -24.67 -7.29 -15.49
CA LYS A 101 -23.47 -8.00 -15.95
C LYS A 101 -22.32 -7.02 -16.23
N VAL A 102 -22.62 -5.89 -16.88
CA VAL A 102 -21.62 -4.86 -17.18
C VAL A 102 -21.21 -4.11 -15.91
N GLN A 103 -22.17 -3.75 -15.05
CA GLN A 103 -21.90 -3.09 -13.77
C GLN A 103 -20.98 -3.94 -12.88
N ARG A 104 -21.16 -5.26 -12.81
CA ARG A 104 -20.26 -6.13 -12.05
C ARG A 104 -18.82 -6.08 -12.58
N LYS A 105 -18.66 -6.13 -13.91
CA LYS A 105 -17.34 -6.01 -14.55
C LYS A 105 -16.73 -4.62 -14.32
N ALA A 106 -17.54 -3.57 -14.38
CA ALA A 106 -17.11 -2.21 -14.11
C ALA A 106 -16.61 -2.05 -12.67
N LEU A 107 -17.29 -2.66 -11.69
CA LEU A 107 -16.85 -2.65 -10.29
C LEU A 107 -15.52 -3.40 -10.09
N GLU A 108 -15.34 -4.53 -10.77
CA GLU A 108 -14.07 -5.28 -10.77
C GLU A 108 -12.94 -4.46 -11.40
N ALA A 109 -13.19 -3.85 -12.56
CA ALA A 109 -12.23 -2.99 -13.24
C ALA A 109 -11.86 -1.76 -12.40
N LEU A 110 -12.85 -1.08 -11.79
CA LEU A 110 -12.59 0.05 -10.90
C LEU A 110 -11.73 -0.34 -9.71
N ALA A 111 -12.02 -1.48 -9.07
CA ALA A 111 -11.19 -1.98 -7.97
C ALA A 111 -9.75 -2.23 -8.45
N GLY A 112 -9.57 -2.80 -9.64
CA GLY A 112 -8.26 -2.92 -10.28
C GLY A 112 -7.55 -1.58 -10.46
N GLU A 113 -8.23 -0.55 -10.98
CA GLU A 113 -7.64 0.78 -11.19
C GLU A 113 -7.24 1.47 -9.88
N ILE A 114 -8.07 1.36 -8.82
CA ILE A 114 -7.74 1.90 -7.50
C ILE A 114 -6.55 1.14 -6.89
N TRP A 115 -6.47 -0.18 -7.08
CA TRP A 115 -5.31 -0.94 -6.63
C TRP A 115 -4.03 -0.54 -7.35
N GLN A 116 -4.09 -0.27 -8.65
CA GLN A 116 -2.94 0.24 -9.41
C GLN A 116 -2.49 1.62 -8.91
N LEU A 117 -3.44 2.51 -8.58
CA LEU A 117 -3.14 3.79 -7.94
C LEU A 117 -2.40 3.61 -6.60
N GLU A 118 -2.85 2.66 -5.78
CA GLU A 118 -2.23 2.32 -4.50
C GLU A 118 -0.80 1.81 -4.70
N LEU A 119 -0.59 0.85 -5.61
CA LEU A 119 0.74 0.32 -5.90
C LEU A 119 1.70 1.39 -6.42
N GLN A 120 1.23 2.33 -7.24
CA GLN A 120 2.03 3.47 -7.69
C GLN A 120 2.42 4.37 -6.52
N ALA A 121 1.50 4.69 -5.62
CA ALA A 121 1.78 5.51 -4.45
C ALA A 121 2.77 4.82 -3.49
N LEU A 122 2.66 3.51 -3.31
CA LEU A 122 3.61 2.71 -2.54
C LEU A 122 4.99 2.69 -3.20
N ALA A 123 5.07 2.51 -4.51
CA ALA A 123 6.33 2.55 -5.26
C ALA A 123 7.02 3.92 -5.16
N GLU A 124 6.27 5.03 -5.28
CA GLU A 124 6.79 6.39 -5.07
C GLU A 124 7.35 6.58 -3.66
N ARG A 125 6.63 6.08 -2.65
CA ARG A 125 7.09 6.12 -1.25
C ARG A 125 8.36 5.30 -1.06
N ALA A 126 8.34 4.05 -1.52
CA ALA A 126 9.48 3.15 -1.40
C ALA A 126 10.71 3.78 -2.06
N HIS A 127 10.56 4.34 -3.27
CA HIS A 127 11.63 5.05 -3.95
C HIS A 127 12.22 6.19 -3.10
N LYS A 128 11.36 7.06 -2.54
CA LYS A 128 11.81 8.16 -1.66
C LYS A 128 12.56 7.67 -0.42
N LEU A 129 12.07 6.61 0.22
CA LEU A 129 12.71 6.03 1.40
C LEU A 129 14.09 5.46 1.06
N LEU A 130 14.20 4.77 -0.07
CA LEU A 130 15.43 4.12 -0.51
C LEU A 130 16.51 5.10 -0.99
N LEU A 131 16.14 6.32 -1.42
CA LEU A 131 17.12 7.36 -1.78
C LEU A 131 18.04 7.75 -0.60
N SER A 132 17.60 7.55 0.64
CA SER A 132 18.39 7.85 1.85
C SER A 132 19.45 6.79 2.17
N LEU A 133 19.42 5.65 1.48
CA LEU A 133 20.28 4.50 1.75
C LEU A 133 21.50 4.50 0.84
N PRO A 134 22.61 3.86 1.28
CA PRO A 134 23.74 3.62 0.40
C PRO A 134 23.28 2.85 -0.85
N GLN A 135 23.66 3.38 -2.01
CA GLN A 135 23.48 2.70 -3.29
C GLN A 135 24.42 1.48 -3.30
N SER A 136 23.96 0.33 -2.82
CA SER A 136 24.63 -0.91 -3.15
C SER A 136 24.49 -1.12 -4.63
N GLY A 137 25.61 -1.09 -5.37
CA GLY A 137 25.64 -1.45 -6.78
C GLY A 137 24.86 -2.76 -6.98
N ALA A 138 24.07 -2.81 -8.05
CA ALA A 138 23.14 -3.89 -8.33
C ALA A 138 23.82 -5.26 -8.27
N GLN A 139 23.80 -5.87 -7.08
CA GLN A 139 24.15 -7.27 -6.88
C GLN A 139 22.82 -7.99 -6.79
N GLU A 140 22.51 -8.77 -7.82
CA GLU A 140 21.44 -9.76 -7.75
C GLU A 140 21.80 -10.73 -6.62
N LEU A 141 20.93 -10.78 -5.62
CA LEU A 141 21.02 -11.77 -4.56
C LEU A 141 20.19 -12.98 -4.98
N PHE A 142 20.81 -14.16 -4.99
CA PHE A 142 20.13 -15.39 -5.35
C PHE A 142 19.83 -16.20 -4.08
N GLY A 143 18.60 -16.69 -3.95
CA GLY A 143 18.22 -17.61 -2.87
C GLY A 143 18.08 -16.94 -1.51
N VAL A 144 17.95 -15.61 -1.46
CA VAL A 144 17.73 -14.85 -0.22
C VAL A 144 16.25 -14.60 0.05
N GLU A 145 15.37 -14.93 -0.89
CA GLU A 145 13.94 -14.57 -0.84
C GLU A 145 13.26 -15.16 0.39
N VAL A 146 13.56 -16.43 0.72
CA VAL A 146 13.04 -17.10 1.90
C VAL A 146 13.52 -16.40 3.18
N ILE A 147 14.82 -16.11 3.26
CA ILE A 147 15.41 -15.46 4.44
C ILE A 147 14.86 -14.05 4.63
N VAL A 148 14.70 -13.29 3.53
CA VAL A 148 14.13 -11.94 3.60
C VAL A 148 12.68 -12.00 4.07
N ASN A 149 11.88 -12.93 3.55
CA ASN A 149 10.49 -13.10 4.00
C ASN A 149 10.43 -13.47 5.49
N ASP A 150 11.24 -14.42 5.95
CA ASP A 150 11.29 -14.80 7.37
C ASP A 150 11.67 -13.61 8.27
N LEU A 151 12.65 -12.80 7.84
CA LEU A 151 13.06 -11.61 8.56
C LEU A 151 12.00 -10.50 8.55
N LEU A 152 11.28 -10.34 7.43
CA LEU A 152 10.13 -9.43 7.37
C LEU A 152 9.04 -9.87 8.33
N ASP A 153 8.66 -11.14 8.31
CA ASP A 153 7.62 -11.68 9.19
C ASP A 153 7.98 -11.46 10.67
N LEU A 154 9.26 -11.66 11.04
CA LEU A 154 9.75 -11.35 12.38
C LEU A 154 9.65 -9.86 12.74
N LEU A 155 10.02 -8.95 11.84
CA LEU A 155 9.94 -7.51 12.07
C LEU A 155 8.51 -6.98 12.09
N GLN A 156 7.58 -7.72 11.48
CA GLN A 156 6.18 -7.35 11.31
C GLN A 156 5.28 -7.88 12.43
N ALA A 157 5.74 -8.84 13.23
CA ALA A 157 5.02 -9.38 14.37
C ALA A 157 4.88 -8.33 15.48
N ASP A 158 3.68 -8.17 16.04
CA ASP A 158 3.39 -7.17 17.09
C ASP A 158 4.25 -7.36 18.35
N ASP A 159 4.61 -8.60 18.67
CA ASP A 159 5.51 -9.01 19.75
C ASP A 159 6.89 -9.47 19.26
N GLY A 160 7.23 -9.14 18.02
CA GLY A 160 8.47 -9.50 17.36
C GLY A 160 9.73 -8.83 17.93
N PRO A 161 10.92 -9.34 17.56
CA PRO A 161 12.17 -8.76 17.99
C PRO A 161 12.34 -7.33 17.45
N ARG A 162 12.67 -6.39 18.33
CA ARG A 162 13.01 -5.00 17.94
C ARG A 162 14.41 -4.87 17.33
N THR A 163 15.22 -5.92 17.43
CA THR A 163 16.61 -5.92 17.00
C THR A 163 16.95 -7.28 16.40
N ILE A 164 17.53 -7.26 15.21
CA ILE A 164 18.01 -8.44 14.51
C ILE A 164 19.51 -8.25 14.26
N ILE A 165 20.30 -9.25 14.62
CA ILE A 165 21.75 -9.27 14.39
C ILE A 165 22.05 -10.28 13.30
N LEU A 166 22.56 -9.81 12.16
CA LEU A 166 23.05 -10.68 11.10
C LEU A 166 24.52 -11.03 11.40
N ALA A 167 24.77 -12.29 11.75
CA ALA A 167 26.10 -12.83 12.04
C ALA A 167 26.60 -13.71 10.89
N GLY A 168 27.92 -13.75 10.69
CA GLY A 168 28.55 -14.58 9.66
C GLY A 168 29.90 -14.05 9.19
N ILE A 169 30.62 -14.86 8.42
CA ILE A 169 31.95 -14.52 7.91
C ILE A 169 31.94 -13.25 7.04
N GLY A 170 33.09 -12.58 6.94
CA GLY A 170 33.26 -11.43 6.06
C GLY A 170 32.94 -11.78 4.60
N GLY A 171 32.30 -10.86 3.88
CA GLY A 171 32.01 -11.05 2.44
C GLY A 171 30.79 -11.92 2.10
N ILE A 172 30.13 -12.57 3.07
CA ILE A 172 28.96 -13.46 2.80
C ILE A 172 27.68 -12.71 2.39
N GLY A 173 27.72 -11.39 2.21
CA GLY A 173 26.56 -10.60 1.77
C GLY A 173 25.59 -10.14 2.86
N LYS A 174 25.98 -10.13 4.15
CA LYS A 174 25.12 -9.65 5.26
C LYS A 174 24.55 -8.25 5.02
N THR A 175 25.40 -7.32 4.59
CA THR A 175 24.97 -5.94 4.27
C THR A 175 24.00 -5.93 3.09
N SER A 176 24.26 -6.74 2.07
CA SER A 176 23.37 -6.86 0.92
C SER A 176 22.01 -7.44 1.31
N LEU A 177 21.97 -8.47 2.17
CA LEU A 177 20.75 -9.03 2.74
C LEU A 177 19.96 -7.99 3.54
N ALA A 178 20.64 -7.21 4.39
CA ALA A 178 20.00 -6.14 5.16
C ALA A 178 19.40 -5.06 4.26
N LEU A 179 20.09 -4.68 3.18
CA LEU A 179 19.58 -3.71 2.23
C LEU A 179 18.41 -4.27 1.41
N GLU A 180 18.45 -5.54 1.04
CA GLU A 180 17.33 -6.19 0.36
C GLU A 180 16.08 -6.30 1.26
N LEU A 181 16.28 -6.66 2.53
CA LEU A 181 15.22 -6.61 3.54
C LEU A 181 14.57 -5.22 3.61
N VAL A 182 15.38 -4.17 3.62
CA VAL A 182 14.88 -2.78 3.63
C VAL A 182 14.15 -2.44 2.33
N ARG A 183 14.63 -2.89 1.16
CA ARG A 183 13.93 -2.68 -0.13
C ARG A 183 12.53 -3.28 -0.12
N GLN A 184 12.36 -4.47 0.42
CA GLN A 184 11.05 -5.10 0.53
C GLN A 184 10.18 -4.43 1.61
N ALA A 185 10.77 -4.12 2.77
CA ALA A 185 10.08 -3.41 3.85
C ALA A 185 9.60 -2.01 3.44
N ALA A 186 10.23 -1.38 2.43
CA ALA A 186 9.85 -0.05 1.96
C ALA A 186 8.45 0.01 1.32
N PHE A 187 7.92 -1.12 0.86
CA PHE A 187 6.54 -1.23 0.37
C PHE A 187 5.51 -1.41 1.49
N ASP A 188 5.95 -1.74 2.69
CA ASP A 188 5.08 -1.89 3.86
C ASP A 188 4.91 -0.53 4.56
N LYS A 189 3.66 -0.11 4.73
CA LYS A 189 3.31 1.18 5.36
C LYS A 189 3.66 1.27 6.85
N ARG A 190 3.92 0.15 7.53
CA ARG A 190 4.38 0.12 8.92
C ARG A 190 5.77 0.72 9.11
N PHE A 191 6.65 0.61 8.11
CA PHE A 191 8.03 1.14 8.20
C PHE A 191 8.11 2.56 7.66
N GLN A 192 8.03 3.55 8.54
CA GLN A 192 7.95 4.96 8.11
C GLN A 192 9.30 5.59 7.73
N LEU A 193 10.41 5.02 8.22
CA LEU A 193 11.74 5.58 8.04
C LEU A 193 12.79 4.47 8.00
N PHE A 194 13.79 4.62 7.13
CA PHE A 194 15.01 3.83 7.16
C PHE A 194 16.22 4.75 7.31
N ALA A 195 17.21 4.28 8.06
CA ALA A 195 18.48 4.94 8.22
C ALA A 195 19.60 3.91 8.17
N PHE A 196 20.66 4.21 7.43
CA PHE A 196 21.88 3.41 7.43
C PHE A 196 22.94 4.13 8.26
N VAL A 197 23.32 3.53 9.39
CA VAL A 197 24.32 4.09 10.29
C VAL A 197 25.58 3.22 10.23
N PRO A 198 26.62 3.61 9.47
CA PRO A 198 27.88 2.90 9.50
C PRO A 198 28.53 3.09 10.86
N LEU A 199 28.78 2.00 11.58
CA LEU A 199 29.61 2.06 12.77
C LEU A 199 31.08 2.09 12.32
N PRO A 200 31.90 2.99 12.87
CA PRO A 200 33.34 2.94 12.61
C PRO A 200 33.86 1.57 13.04
N ALA A 201 34.85 1.06 12.31
CA ALA A 201 35.61 -0.10 12.79
C ALA A 201 36.07 0.22 14.21
N ALA A 202 35.86 -0.71 15.14
CA ALA A 202 36.35 -0.55 16.51
C ALA A 202 37.88 -0.44 16.46
N SER A 203 38.40 0.77 16.33
CA SER A 203 39.77 1.08 16.69
C SER A 203 39.82 0.96 18.21
N GLU A 204 40.25 -0.20 18.68
CA GLU A 204 40.57 -0.54 20.08
C GLU A 204 39.90 0.38 21.10
N ALA A 205 38.58 0.23 21.27
CA ALA A 205 37.99 0.60 22.53
C ALA A 205 38.49 -0.43 23.55
N VAL A 206 39.63 -0.12 24.17
CA VAL A 206 40.03 -0.75 25.43
C VAL A 206 38.90 -0.46 26.41
N ILE A 207 38.00 -1.42 26.58
CA ILE A 207 37.14 -1.45 27.76
C ILE A 207 38.10 -1.78 28.90
N SER A 208 38.66 -0.75 29.54
CA SER A 208 39.31 -0.93 30.83
C SER A 208 38.24 -1.42 31.80
N PRO A 209 38.40 -2.59 32.46
CA PRO A 209 37.42 -3.12 33.40
C PRO A 209 37.29 -2.28 34.69
N ASP A 210 38.10 -1.25 34.88
CA ASP A 210 38.39 -0.73 36.22
C ASP A 210 37.45 0.37 36.73
N ASN A 211 36.41 0.80 36.00
CA ASN A 211 35.53 1.90 36.46
C ASN A 211 34.04 1.54 36.62
N LEU A 212 33.69 0.26 36.79
CA LEU A 212 32.30 -0.13 37.11
C LEU A 212 32.04 -0.42 38.59
N PHE A 213 33.06 -0.34 39.45
CA PHE A 213 32.88 -0.40 40.90
C PHE A 213 33.91 0.49 41.60
N ASP A 214 33.68 1.80 41.61
CA ASP A 214 34.10 2.60 42.76
C ASP A 214 33.12 3.76 42.99
N SER A 215 32.29 3.52 44.02
CA SER A 215 31.61 4.43 44.94
C SER A 215 30.67 5.52 44.39
#